data_AF-A0A937QN40-F1
#
_entry.id   AF-A0A937QN40-F1
#
_cell.length_a   1.000
_cell.length_b   1.000
_cell.length_c   1.000
_cell.angle_alpha   90.00
_cell.angle_beta   90.00
_cell.angle_gamma   90.00
#
_symmetry.space_group_name_H-M   'P 1'
#
loop_
_entity.id
_entity.type
_entity.pdbx_description
1 polymer ?
#
loop_
_entity_poly.entity_id
_entity_poly.type
_entity_poly.pdbx_seq_one_letter_code
_entity_poly.pdbx_strand_id
1 'polypeptide(L)'
;MSYASPKLHNAMWPGLVGKGTDEGQEPPISLDRMLELTAAAEVDGQKFDGIDYFLFLPHTNPEATDDELFKIADKIASHGFAVGSLVAPVWPGTVGDSAMGDAE
;
A
#
# COMPACT_ATOMS: atom_id res chain seq x y z
N MET A 1 -6.83 1.77 -26.13
CA MET A 1 -5.60 2.58 -26.15
C MET A 1 -4.43 1.65 -25.90
N SER A 2 -3.39 1.68 -26.74
CA SER A 2 -2.11 1.00 -26.47
C SER A 2 -1.22 1.97 -25.70
N TYR A 3 -0.77 1.59 -24.51
CA TYR A 3 0.23 2.35 -23.78
C TYR A 3 1.61 2.14 -24.42
N ALA A 4 2.44 3.19 -24.49
CA ALA A 4 3.78 3.10 -25.06
C ALA A 4 4.75 2.26 -24.19
N SER A 5 4.42 2.12 -22.89
CA SER A 5 5.14 1.34 -21.89
C SER A 5 4.18 0.82 -20.82
N PRO A 6 4.57 -0.18 -20.01
CA PRO A 6 3.85 -0.53 -18.80
C PRO A 6 3.74 0.67 -17.84
N LYS A 7 2.67 0.71 -17.04
CA LYS A 7 2.51 1.71 -15.98
C LYS A 7 3.44 1.40 -14.82
N LEU A 8 4.05 2.43 -14.24
CA LEU A 8 4.95 2.32 -13.11
C LEU A 8 4.19 2.53 -11.80
N HIS A 9 4.21 1.53 -10.91
CA HIS A 9 3.53 1.58 -9.62
C HIS A 9 4.52 1.48 -8.47
N ASN A 10 4.31 2.27 -7.41
CA ASN A 10 5.14 2.20 -6.21
C ASN A 10 4.60 1.16 -5.23
N ALA A 11 5.47 0.27 -4.76
CA ALA A 11 5.12 -0.71 -3.74
C ALA A 11 5.01 -0.02 -2.37
N MET A 12 3.85 -0.11 -1.72
CA MET A 12 3.62 0.52 -0.41
C MET A 12 4.11 -0.36 0.77
N TRP A 13 4.27 -1.67 0.54
CA TRP A 13 4.67 -2.67 1.55
C TRP A 13 6.01 -2.36 2.27
N PRO A 14 7.09 -1.89 1.59
CA PRO A 14 8.34 -1.50 2.25
C PRO A 14 8.19 -0.34 3.26
N GLY A 15 7.10 0.43 3.17
CA GLY A 15 6.77 1.46 4.15
C GLY A 15 6.31 0.93 5.50
N LEU A 16 6.12 -0.39 5.63
CA LEU A 16 5.54 -1.05 6.81
C LEU A 16 6.33 -2.25 7.31
N VAL A 17 6.87 -3.08 6.43
CA VAL A 17 7.52 -4.31 6.87
C VAL A 17 8.90 -4.05 7.48
N GLY A 18 9.15 -4.70 8.62
CA GLY A 18 10.32 -4.47 9.45
C GLY A 18 10.24 -3.19 10.30
N LYS A 19 9.08 -2.51 10.29
CA LYS A 19 8.79 -1.32 11.11
C LYS A 19 7.83 -1.68 12.23
N GLY A 20 7.82 -0.86 13.28
CA GLY A 20 6.93 -1.06 14.41
C GLY A 20 7.21 -0.09 15.54
N THR A 21 6.83 -0.49 16.75
CA THR A 21 6.86 0.38 17.95
C THR A 21 7.85 -0.08 19.01
N ASP A 22 8.56 -1.20 18.77
CA ASP A 22 9.51 -1.73 19.74
C ASP A 22 10.83 -0.96 19.72
N GLU A 23 11.62 -1.11 20.78
CA GLU A 23 12.93 -0.46 20.91
C GLU A 23 13.86 -0.85 19.74
N GLY A 24 14.39 0.16 19.04
CA GLY A 24 15.26 -0.03 17.87
C GLY A 24 14.55 -0.23 16.54
N GLN A 25 13.21 -0.26 16.50
CA GLN A 25 12.44 -0.27 15.25
C GLN A 25 12.14 1.15 14.75
N GLU A 26 12.15 1.30 13.43
CA GLU A 26 11.66 2.51 12.77
C GLU A 26 10.12 2.50 12.73
N PRO A 27 9.44 3.65 12.89
CA PRO A 27 7.99 3.69 12.85
C PRO A 27 7.45 3.38 11.44
N PRO A 28 6.24 2.78 11.34
CA PRO A 28 5.50 2.65 10.09
C PRO A 28 5.30 4.01 9.41
N ILE A 29 5.44 4.06 8.09
CA ILE A 29 5.12 5.28 7.32
C ILE A 29 3.61 5.31 7.10
N SER A 30 2.95 6.43 7.42
CA SER A 30 1.51 6.58 7.18
C SER A 30 1.17 6.52 5.68
N LEU A 31 -0.07 6.15 5.36
CA LEU A 31 -0.56 6.14 3.98
C LEU A 31 -0.38 7.52 3.33
N ASP A 32 -0.81 8.57 4.03
CA ASP A 32 -0.73 9.96 3.56
C ASP A 32 0.71 10.33 3.19
N ARG A 33 1.66 10.02 4.08
CA ARG A 33 3.07 10.34 3.84
C ARG A 33 3.64 9.59 2.64
N MET A 34 3.24 8.33 2.44
CA MET A 34 3.69 7.58 1.27
C MET A 34 3.08 8.08 -0.03
N LEU A 35 1.81 8.49 -0.03
CA LEU A 35 1.17 9.08 -1.21
C LEU A 35 1.86 10.40 -1.60
N GLU A 36 2.15 11.26 -0.61
CA GLU A 36 2.92 12.50 -0.82
C GLU A 36 4.31 12.23 -1.43
N LEU A 37 5.07 11.32 -0.82
CA LEU A 37 6.41 10.97 -1.29
C LEU A 37 6.37 10.37 -2.70
N THR A 38 5.39 9.52 -2.99
CA THR A 38 5.22 8.90 -4.30
C THR A 38 4.84 9.94 -5.35
N ALA A 39 3.99 10.91 -5.02
CA ALA A 39 3.55 11.96 -5.95
C ALA A 39 4.66 12.98 -6.22
N ALA A 40 5.52 13.20 -5.24
CA ALA A 40 6.69 14.07 -5.37
C ALA A 40 7.87 13.41 -6.09
N ALA A 41 7.92 12.07 -6.17
CA ALA A 41 9.01 11.35 -6.82
C ALA A 41 8.98 11.56 -8.35
N GLU A 42 10.08 12.09 -8.88
CA GLU A 42 10.26 12.34 -10.30
C GLU A 42 11.73 12.16 -10.68
N VAL A 43 11.99 11.48 -11.79
CA VAL A 43 13.32 11.38 -12.39
C VAL A 43 13.16 11.58 -13.89
N ASP A 44 13.84 12.59 -14.45
CA ASP A 44 13.81 12.92 -15.88
C ASP A 44 12.38 13.06 -16.46
N GLY A 45 11.45 13.60 -15.67
CA GLY A 45 10.04 13.76 -16.03
C GLY A 45 9.18 12.50 -15.88
N GLN A 46 9.75 11.35 -15.54
CA GLN A 46 9.01 10.13 -15.22
C GLN A 46 8.50 10.18 -13.78
N LYS A 47 7.21 9.88 -13.60
CA LYS A 47 6.53 9.76 -12.29
C LYS A 47 5.92 8.38 -12.13
N PHE A 48 5.42 8.08 -10.93
CA PHE A 48 4.54 6.93 -10.72
C PHE A 48 3.16 7.19 -11.31
N ASP A 49 2.58 6.17 -11.93
CA ASP A 49 1.21 6.13 -12.43
C ASP A 49 0.22 5.63 -11.37
N GLY A 50 0.74 4.97 -10.33
CA GLY A 50 -0.08 4.32 -9.33
C GLY A 50 0.70 3.72 -8.17
N ILE A 51 -0.02 2.95 -7.36
CA ILE A 51 0.52 2.25 -6.19
C ILE A 51 0.09 0.79 -6.18
N ASP A 52 0.84 -0.02 -5.44
CA ASP A 52 0.44 -1.34 -4.98
C ASP A 52 0.05 -1.23 -3.51
N TYR A 53 -1.25 -1.34 -3.23
CA TYR A 53 -1.85 -0.95 -1.96
C TYR A 53 -1.91 -2.11 -0.97
N PHE A 54 -1.62 -1.85 0.30
CA PHE A 54 -1.57 -2.88 1.33
C PHE A 54 -2.86 -2.94 2.17
N LEU A 55 -3.47 -4.12 2.22
CA LEU A 55 -4.77 -4.35 2.87
C LEU A 55 -4.67 -4.66 4.37
N PHE A 56 -3.83 -3.93 5.10
CA PHE A 56 -3.69 -4.13 6.54
C PHE A 56 -3.26 -2.85 7.26
N LEU A 57 -3.35 -2.89 8.60
CA LEU A 57 -2.95 -1.79 9.43
C LEU A 57 -1.46 -1.48 9.23
N PRO A 58 -1.08 -0.19 9.24
CA PRO A 58 -1.89 0.99 9.52
C PRO A 58 -2.57 1.62 8.29
N HIS A 59 -2.49 1.04 7.09
CA HIS A 59 -3.03 1.66 5.86
C HIS A 59 -4.48 1.33 5.59
N THR A 60 -4.90 0.12 5.92
CA THR A 60 -6.28 -0.35 5.78
C THR A 60 -6.69 -1.02 7.08
N ASN A 61 -7.79 -0.60 7.69
CA ASN A 61 -8.41 -1.42 8.72
C ASN A 61 -9.13 -2.60 8.02
N PRO A 62 -8.78 -3.87 8.30
CA PRO A 62 -9.48 -5.02 7.69
C PRO A 62 -10.98 -5.06 8.01
N GLU A 63 -11.42 -4.38 9.06
CA GLU A 63 -12.81 -4.24 9.47
C GLU A 63 -13.46 -2.94 8.95
N ALA A 64 -12.79 -2.21 8.04
CA ALA A 64 -13.31 -0.98 7.48
C ALA A 64 -14.65 -1.21 6.76
N THR A 65 -15.56 -0.25 6.94
CA THR A 65 -16.81 -0.16 6.17
C THR A 65 -16.54 0.25 4.72
N ASP A 66 -17.50 -0.01 3.82
CA ASP A 66 -17.41 0.43 2.42
C ASP A 66 -17.18 1.95 2.31
N ASP A 67 -17.82 2.75 3.15
CA ASP A 67 -17.63 4.21 3.19
C ASP A 67 -16.20 4.62 3.55
N GLU A 68 -15.53 3.88 4.44
CA GLU A 68 -14.13 4.11 4.78
C GLU A 68 -13.21 3.70 3.63
N LEU A 69 -13.52 2.57 2.96
CA LEU A 69 -12.79 2.13 1.77
C LEU A 69 -12.93 3.11 0.61
N PHE A 70 -14.12 3.70 0.39
CA PHE A 70 -14.31 4.74 -0.62
C PHE A 70 -13.49 5.99 -0.32
N LYS A 71 -13.42 6.44 0.95
CA LYS A 71 -12.57 7.58 1.33
C LYS A 71 -11.08 7.30 1.09
N ILE A 72 -10.64 6.07 1.33
CA ILE A 72 -9.27 5.65 1.01
C ILE A 72 -9.03 5.70 -0.50
N ALA A 73 -9.96 5.18 -1.31
CA ALA A 73 -9.87 5.19 -2.76
C ALA A 73 -9.85 6.63 -3.32
N ASP A 74 -10.74 7.50 -2.84
CA ASP A 74 -10.79 8.92 -3.21
C ASP A 74 -9.48 9.63 -2.86
N LYS A 75 -8.91 9.31 -1.69
CA LYS A 75 -7.61 9.84 -1.28
C LYS A 75 -6.51 9.43 -2.27
N ILE A 76 -6.39 8.15 -2.59
CA ILE A 76 -5.38 7.66 -3.55
C ILE A 76 -5.58 8.34 -4.92
N ALA A 77 -6.82 8.41 -5.40
CA ALA A 77 -7.16 9.05 -6.66
C ALA A 77 -6.85 10.56 -6.68
N SER A 78 -6.97 11.25 -5.54
CA SER A 78 -6.65 12.69 -5.43
C SER A 78 -5.17 13.01 -5.70
N HIS A 79 -4.28 12.03 -5.54
CA HIS A 79 -2.87 12.12 -5.93
C HIS A 79 -2.61 11.75 -7.40
N GLY A 80 -3.66 11.43 -8.17
CA GLY A 80 -3.55 11.02 -9.58
C GLY A 80 -3.17 9.54 -9.76
N PHE A 81 -3.24 8.74 -8.70
CA PHE A 81 -2.80 7.35 -8.72
C PHE A 81 -3.92 6.36 -9.00
N ALA A 82 -3.60 5.33 -9.79
CA ALA A 82 -4.37 4.10 -9.84
C ALA A 82 -3.88 3.10 -8.78
N VAL A 83 -4.79 2.26 -8.28
CA VAL A 83 -4.42 1.06 -7.53
C VAL A 83 -4.19 -0.07 -8.54
N GLY A 84 -2.94 -0.50 -8.70
CA GLY A 84 -2.57 -1.52 -9.70
C GLY A 84 -2.70 -2.93 -9.16
N SER A 85 -2.30 -3.14 -7.91
CA SER A 85 -2.45 -4.39 -7.21
C SER A 85 -2.78 -4.18 -5.74
N LEU A 86 -3.28 -5.25 -5.11
CA LEU A 86 -3.57 -5.31 -3.69
C LEU A 86 -2.66 -6.35 -3.06
N VAL A 87 -1.97 -5.96 -2.00
CA VAL A 87 -1.10 -6.85 -1.24
C VAL A 87 -1.89 -7.40 -0.06
N ALA A 88 -2.09 -8.71 -0.05
CA ALA A 88 -2.84 -9.40 0.99
C ALA A 88 -1.98 -9.63 2.24
N PRO A 89 -2.52 -9.39 3.44
CA PRO A 89 -1.86 -9.71 4.71
C PRO A 89 -1.95 -11.21 5.02
N VAL A 90 -1.11 -12.03 4.38
CA VAL A 90 -1.13 -13.51 4.55
C VAL A 90 -0.09 -14.04 5.54
N TRP A 91 0.65 -13.16 6.22
CA TRP A 91 1.80 -13.54 7.05
C TRP A 91 1.49 -13.44 8.55
N PRO A 92 2.10 -14.30 9.39
CA PRO A 92 1.98 -14.22 10.85
C PRO A 92 2.32 -12.82 11.37
N GLY A 93 1.50 -12.29 12.28
CA GLY A 93 1.58 -10.90 12.75
C GLY A 93 0.66 -9.92 12.00
N THR A 94 -0.05 -10.40 10.98
CA THR A 94 -1.19 -9.72 10.37
C THR A 94 -2.50 -10.51 10.60
N VAL A 95 -3.57 -10.25 9.85
CA VAL A 95 -4.81 -11.09 9.92
C VAL A 95 -4.66 -12.46 9.27
N GLY A 96 -3.62 -12.67 8.46
CA GLY A 96 -3.42 -13.94 7.76
C GLY A 96 -2.47 -14.89 8.45
N ASP A 97 -2.66 -16.17 8.15
CA ASP A 97 -1.76 -17.27 8.48
C ASP A 97 -1.49 -18.08 7.20
N SER A 98 -0.73 -19.17 7.32
CA SER A 98 -0.45 -20.11 6.24
C SER A 98 -1.67 -20.36 5.35
N ALA A 99 -1.55 -20.05 4.06
CA ALA A 99 -2.56 -20.38 3.06
C ALA A 99 -2.79 -21.91 2.94
N MET A 100 -1.89 -22.72 3.52
CA MET A 100 -2.01 -24.18 3.59
C MET A 100 -2.91 -24.65 4.75
N GLY A 101 -3.31 -23.75 5.66
CA GLY A 101 -4.08 -24.07 6.86
C GLY A 101 -3.27 -24.81 7.94
N ASP A 102 -3.96 -25.23 9.00
CA ASP A 102 -3.37 -25.91 10.16
C ASP A 102 -3.27 -27.44 9.98
N ALA A 103 -3.47 -27.93 8.76
CA ALA A 103 -3.37 -29.35 8.48
C ALA A 103 -1.89 -29.76 8.46
N GLU A 104 -1.48 -30.61 9.41
CA GLU A 104 -0.25 -31.41 9.31
C GLU A 104 -0.24 -32.29 8.04
#